data_AF-A0A850S9B2-F1
#
_entry.id   AF-A0A850S9B2-F1
#
_cell.length_a   1.000
_cell.length_b   1.000
_cell.length_c   1.000
_cell.angle_alpha   90.00
_cell.angle_beta   90.00
_cell.angle_gamma   90.00
#
_symmetry.space_group_name_H-M   'P 1'
#
loop_
_entity.id
_entity.type
_entity.pdbx_description
1 polymer ?
#
loop_
_entity_poly.entity_id
_entity_poly.type
_entity_poly.pdbx_seq_one_letter_code
_entity_poly.pdbx_strand_id
1 'polypeptide(L)'
;MQASVSHEKSGITVRQKDGTTIALDPSTPNGCDYAFVSHAHVDHLHRKGNSKSKLIASKETAMLASARGYEIEGNEYDGFQLVDTGHILGSRGLLTGDGVYYTGDLSTRAREFLKPAKMPRAKTLIIESTFGRPGYSFPATDEITHKVNRIISEMYGMGIPVVLMGYALGKAQLLTSMFGHWDPVFVHDSVAKMNSVYSDLGIDLKDAVTHTEAEEKGLLSKRRPWVMIAPLMSGRSSFVKDMKEKYGAVTIGFSGWAVDPRYPYRMGLDYALPMSDHCDYAELVQAVKACSPDKVYTFHGFAEEFAVSLKKMGFDAEPVEKAKGRAMSLDAFS
;
A
#
# COMPACT_ATOMS: atom_id res chain seq x y z
N MET A 1 1.58 -26.55 -23.99
CA MET A 1 0.67 -26.58 -22.80
C MET A 1 0.01 -25.22 -22.68
N GLN A 2 -1.10 -25.07 -21.95
CA GLN A 2 -1.61 -23.73 -21.59
C GLN A 2 -0.81 -23.19 -20.40
N ALA A 3 -0.72 -21.87 -20.25
CA ALA A 3 -0.15 -21.27 -19.04
C ALA A 3 -1.06 -21.60 -17.84
N SER A 4 -0.49 -21.89 -16.68
CA SER A 4 -1.25 -22.27 -15.48
C SER A 4 -0.89 -21.41 -14.27
N VAL A 5 -1.87 -21.18 -13.41
CA VAL A 5 -1.72 -20.49 -12.12
C VAL A 5 -1.88 -21.53 -11.01
N SER A 6 -0.98 -21.55 -10.04
CA SER A 6 -1.04 -22.40 -8.86
C SER A 6 -0.69 -21.61 -7.61
N HIS A 7 -1.09 -22.12 -6.44
CA HIS A 7 -0.62 -21.62 -5.16
C HIS A 7 0.29 -22.67 -4.52
N GLU A 8 1.52 -22.28 -4.26
CA GLU A 8 2.49 -23.11 -3.57
C GLU A 8 2.71 -22.61 -2.15
N LYS A 9 3.60 -23.25 -1.38
CA LYS A 9 3.92 -22.80 -0.01
C LYS A 9 4.47 -21.37 0.03
N SER A 10 5.17 -20.95 -1.03
CA SER A 10 5.80 -19.63 -1.13
C SER A 10 4.85 -18.52 -1.56
N GLY A 11 3.72 -18.84 -2.18
CA GLY A 11 2.79 -17.86 -2.76
C GLY A 11 2.21 -18.32 -4.10
N ILE A 12 1.84 -17.37 -4.94
CA ILE A 12 1.26 -17.64 -6.27
C ILE A 12 2.39 -17.92 -7.27
N THR A 13 2.24 -18.97 -8.05
CA THR A 13 3.18 -19.36 -9.12
C THR A 13 2.46 -19.38 -10.47
N VAL A 14 3.10 -18.83 -11.49
CA VAL A 14 2.67 -18.90 -12.89
C VAL A 14 3.66 -19.77 -13.66
N ARG A 15 3.15 -20.76 -14.40
CA ARG A 15 3.92 -21.54 -15.37
C ARG A 15 3.51 -21.15 -16.78
N GLN A 16 4.45 -20.63 -17.57
CA GLN A 16 4.27 -20.27 -18.97
C GLN A 16 4.24 -21.50 -19.88
N LYS A 17 3.78 -21.33 -21.13
CA LYS A 17 3.65 -22.43 -22.11
C LYS A 17 4.98 -23.08 -22.49
N ASP A 18 6.06 -22.32 -22.43
CA ASP A 18 7.44 -22.76 -22.71
C ASP A 18 8.09 -23.51 -21.54
N GLY A 19 7.40 -23.58 -20.40
CA GLY A 19 7.86 -24.24 -19.17
C GLY A 19 8.42 -23.28 -18.12
N THR A 20 8.65 -21.99 -18.46
CA THR A 20 9.18 -20.97 -17.55
C THR A 20 8.27 -20.79 -16.33
N THR A 21 8.85 -20.76 -15.15
CA THR A 21 8.13 -20.62 -13.86
C THR A 21 8.44 -19.28 -13.19
N ILE A 22 7.38 -18.65 -12.66
CA ILE A 22 7.44 -17.32 -12.06
C ILE A 22 6.71 -17.35 -10.74
N ALA A 23 7.41 -17.04 -9.64
CA ALA A 23 6.77 -16.76 -8.37
C ALA A 23 6.35 -15.29 -8.30
N LEU A 24 5.13 -15.01 -7.87
CA LEU A 24 4.57 -13.66 -7.73
C LEU A 24 4.52 -13.29 -6.25
N ASP A 25 5.26 -12.26 -5.85
CA ASP A 25 5.44 -11.81 -4.45
C ASP A 25 5.69 -12.95 -3.45
N PRO A 26 6.73 -13.79 -3.67
CA PRO A 26 6.96 -14.94 -2.82
C PRO A 26 7.38 -14.53 -1.40
N SER A 27 6.65 -15.03 -0.40
CA SER A 27 6.94 -14.81 1.02
C SER A 27 8.22 -15.51 1.52
N THR A 28 8.66 -16.55 0.80
CA THR A 28 9.86 -17.33 1.09
C THR A 28 10.62 -17.66 -0.20
N PRO A 29 11.94 -17.91 -0.13
CA PRO A 29 12.70 -18.43 -1.27
C PRO A 29 12.02 -19.63 -1.92
N ASN A 30 12.10 -19.69 -3.25
CA ASN A 30 11.45 -20.73 -4.04
C ASN A 30 12.39 -21.21 -5.17
N GLY A 31 11.97 -22.23 -5.90
CA GLY A 31 12.75 -22.85 -6.97
C GLY A 31 12.35 -22.41 -8.38
N CYS A 32 11.57 -21.34 -8.54
CA CYS A 32 11.14 -20.85 -9.84
C CYS A 32 12.29 -20.19 -10.60
N ASP A 33 12.17 -20.11 -11.92
CA ASP A 33 13.15 -19.43 -12.78
C ASP A 33 13.20 -17.93 -12.47
N TYR A 34 12.03 -17.33 -12.23
CA TYR A 34 11.86 -15.91 -11.89
C TYR A 34 11.06 -15.74 -10.59
N ALA A 35 11.33 -14.64 -9.89
CA ALA A 35 10.51 -14.15 -8.80
C ALA A 35 10.23 -12.67 -9.02
N PHE A 36 8.96 -12.31 -9.08
CA PHE A 36 8.50 -10.95 -9.26
C PHE A 36 8.13 -10.31 -7.92
N VAL A 37 8.62 -9.10 -7.69
CA VAL A 37 8.25 -8.26 -6.54
C VAL A 37 7.50 -7.04 -7.06
N SER A 38 6.20 -7.00 -6.79
CA SER A 38 5.29 -5.95 -7.28
C SER A 38 5.60 -4.60 -6.65
N HIS A 39 5.86 -4.56 -5.35
CA HIS A 39 6.14 -3.34 -4.62
C HIS A 39 6.83 -3.60 -3.26
N ALA A 40 7.25 -2.52 -2.61
CA ALA A 40 8.12 -2.57 -1.44
C ALA A 40 7.40 -2.59 -0.08
N HIS A 41 6.16 -3.08 0.04
CA HIS A 41 5.56 -3.39 1.35
C HIS A 41 6.02 -4.75 1.88
N VAL A 42 6.05 -4.93 3.20
CA VAL A 42 6.74 -6.09 3.84
C VAL A 42 6.09 -7.42 3.45
N ASP A 43 4.78 -7.44 3.28
CA ASP A 43 3.98 -8.58 2.88
C ASP A 43 4.20 -9.03 1.43
N HIS A 44 4.89 -8.21 0.62
CA HIS A 44 5.30 -8.53 -0.75
C HIS A 44 6.82 -8.74 -0.90
N LEU A 45 7.60 -8.40 0.13
CA LEU A 45 9.05 -8.59 0.15
C LEU A 45 9.41 -9.98 0.68
N HIS A 46 10.26 -10.70 -0.06
CA HIS A 46 10.73 -11.99 0.38
C HIS A 46 11.57 -11.89 1.66
N ARG A 47 11.49 -12.89 2.53
CA ARG A 47 12.41 -13.01 3.67
C ARG A 47 13.84 -13.31 3.20
N LYS A 48 14.83 -12.91 4.01
CA LYS A 48 16.26 -13.18 3.75
C LYS A 48 16.49 -14.69 3.58
N GLY A 49 17.18 -15.07 2.49
CA GLY A 49 17.55 -16.45 2.18
C GLY A 49 18.01 -16.59 0.74
N ASN A 50 18.73 -17.67 0.42
CA ASN A 50 19.24 -17.92 -0.93
C ASN A 50 18.11 -18.40 -1.85
N SER A 51 17.46 -17.47 -2.56
CA SER A 51 16.64 -17.81 -3.73
C SER A 51 17.55 -18.00 -4.95
N LYS A 52 17.23 -18.96 -5.83
CA LYS A 52 17.93 -19.12 -7.11
C LYS A 52 17.24 -18.40 -8.27
N SER A 53 16.06 -17.82 -8.01
CA SER A 53 15.26 -17.12 -9.00
C SER A 53 15.88 -15.80 -9.41
N LYS A 54 15.75 -15.45 -10.68
CA LYS A 54 16.04 -14.09 -11.18
C LYS A 54 14.95 -13.13 -10.68
N LEU A 55 15.34 -12.03 -10.05
CA LEU A 55 14.40 -11.09 -9.42
C LEU A 55 13.93 -10.03 -10.42
N ILE A 56 12.61 -9.93 -10.60
CA ILE A 56 11.97 -8.91 -11.42
C ILE A 56 11.34 -7.89 -10.48
N ALA A 57 11.77 -6.62 -10.57
CA ALA A 57 11.19 -5.51 -9.80
C ALA A 57 11.51 -4.18 -10.51
N SER A 58 10.71 -3.15 -10.25
CA SER A 58 11.07 -1.79 -10.68
C SER A 58 12.27 -1.25 -9.90
N LYS A 59 12.98 -0.28 -10.49
CA LYS A 59 14.09 0.42 -9.83
C LYS A 59 13.62 1.08 -8.53
N GLU A 60 12.46 1.72 -8.55
CA GLU A 60 11.88 2.39 -7.40
C GLU A 60 11.55 1.41 -6.28
N THR A 61 10.95 0.26 -6.60
CA THR A 61 10.69 -0.81 -5.63
C THR A 61 11.99 -1.32 -5.00
N ALA A 62 13.05 -1.51 -5.79
CA ALA A 62 14.35 -1.93 -5.29
C ALA A 62 14.98 -0.89 -4.33
N MET A 63 14.93 0.40 -4.67
CA MET A 63 15.43 1.47 -3.81
C MET A 63 14.66 1.56 -2.48
N LEU A 64 13.34 1.47 -2.54
CA LEU A 64 12.48 1.47 -1.35
C LEU A 64 12.69 0.22 -0.47
N ALA A 65 12.84 -0.95 -1.09
CA ALA A 65 13.16 -2.19 -0.39
C ALA A 65 14.52 -2.10 0.32
N SER A 66 15.54 -1.56 -0.36
CA SER A 66 16.89 -1.33 0.20
C SER A 66 16.85 -0.41 1.42
N ALA A 67 16.11 0.69 1.34
CA ALA A 67 15.91 1.59 2.48
C ALA A 67 15.19 0.91 3.66
N ARG A 68 14.51 -0.21 3.44
CA ARG A 68 13.89 -1.06 4.49
C ARG A 68 14.76 -2.24 4.90
N GLY A 69 15.97 -2.38 4.36
CA GLY A 69 16.94 -3.44 4.69
C GLY A 69 16.77 -4.74 3.89
N TYR A 70 16.08 -4.68 2.75
CA TYR A 70 15.91 -5.78 1.81
C TYR A 70 16.81 -5.59 0.58
N GLU A 71 17.51 -6.65 0.19
CA GLU A 71 18.35 -6.64 -1.01
C GLU A 71 17.53 -7.17 -2.19
N ILE A 72 17.09 -6.26 -3.05
CA ILE A 72 16.42 -6.58 -4.32
C ILE A 72 17.19 -5.87 -5.42
N GLU A 73 17.61 -6.63 -6.43
CA GLU A 73 18.11 -6.05 -7.66
C GLU A 73 16.92 -5.79 -8.60
N GLY A 74 16.67 -4.52 -8.90
CA GLY A 74 15.64 -4.15 -9.87
C GLY A 74 16.15 -4.40 -11.28
N ASN A 75 15.61 -5.41 -11.95
CA ASN A 75 15.93 -5.72 -13.34
C ASN A 75 14.63 -5.94 -14.14
N GLU A 76 14.53 -5.25 -15.28
CA GLU A 76 13.56 -5.58 -16.33
C GLU A 76 14.12 -6.74 -17.16
N TYR A 77 13.25 -7.65 -17.59
CA TYR A 77 13.63 -8.84 -18.35
C TYR A 77 12.82 -8.96 -19.62
N ASP A 78 13.48 -9.36 -20.70
CA ASP A 78 12.86 -9.61 -22.00
C ASP A 78 11.72 -10.65 -21.86
N GLY A 79 10.54 -10.30 -22.37
CA GLY A 79 9.34 -11.14 -22.30
C GLY A 79 8.39 -10.85 -21.14
N PHE A 80 8.76 -9.93 -20.23
CA PHE A 80 7.92 -9.44 -19.14
C PHE A 80 7.64 -7.95 -19.29
N GLN A 81 6.35 -7.57 -19.25
CA GLN A 81 5.96 -6.17 -19.25
C GLN A 81 5.55 -5.74 -17.85
N LEU A 82 6.25 -4.74 -17.31
CA LEU A 82 5.88 -4.08 -16.06
C LEU A 82 4.85 -2.98 -16.31
N VAL A 83 3.75 -3.00 -15.56
CA VAL A 83 2.62 -2.07 -15.73
C VAL A 83 2.38 -1.30 -14.43
N ASP A 84 2.27 0.03 -14.49
CA ASP A 84 1.96 0.86 -13.31
C ASP A 84 0.65 0.43 -12.63
N THR A 85 0.68 0.17 -11.32
CA THR A 85 -0.53 -0.19 -10.54
C THR A 85 -1.02 0.93 -9.65
N GLY A 86 -0.28 2.04 -9.57
CA GLY A 86 -0.72 3.24 -8.87
C GLY A 86 -0.89 3.08 -7.35
N HIS A 87 -0.40 1.99 -6.75
CA HIS A 87 -0.54 1.69 -5.32
C HIS A 87 0.43 2.50 -4.43
N ILE A 88 1.73 2.35 -4.67
CA ILE A 88 2.80 3.20 -4.12
C ILE A 88 3.80 3.56 -5.23
N LEU A 89 4.74 4.47 -4.96
CA LEU A 89 5.79 4.80 -5.91
C LEU A 89 6.57 3.53 -6.28
N GLY A 90 6.72 3.26 -7.58
CA GLY A 90 7.40 2.06 -8.07
C GLY A 90 6.54 0.81 -8.18
N SER A 91 5.30 0.81 -7.68
CA SER A 91 4.43 -0.37 -7.74
C SER A 91 4.13 -0.78 -9.19
N ARG A 92 4.42 -2.05 -9.51
CA ARG A 92 4.20 -2.65 -10.82
C ARG A 92 3.36 -3.91 -10.72
N GLY A 93 2.57 -4.15 -11.75
CA GLY A 93 2.02 -5.46 -12.09
C GLY A 93 2.85 -6.10 -13.20
N LEU A 94 2.76 -7.42 -13.33
CA LEU A 94 3.50 -8.21 -14.31
C LEU A 94 2.55 -8.77 -15.36
N LEU A 95 2.69 -8.31 -16.61
CA LEU A 95 2.03 -8.91 -17.77
C LEU A 95 3.03 -9.83 -18.49
N THR A 96 2.66 -11.10 -18.60
CA THR A 96 3.45 -12.12 -19.29
C THR A 96 3.08 -12.21 -20.78
N GLY A 97 4.00 -12.67 -21.63
CA GLY A 97 3.73 -12.91 -23.05
C GLY A 97 2.59 -13.91 -23.33
N ASP A 98 2.24 -14.75 -22.35
CA ASP A 98 1.10 -15.68 -22.44
C ASP A 98 -0.26 -15.05 -22.12
N GLY A 99 -0.29 -13.77 -21.74
CA GLY A 99 -1.51 -13.03 -21.42
C GLY A 99 -2.00 -13.25 -19.99
N VAL A 100 -1.12 -13.62 -19.06
CA VAL A 100 -1.40 -13.59 -17.62
C VAL A 100 -0.94 -12.24 -17.07
N TYR A 101 -1.85 -11.49 -16.44
CA TYR A 101 -1.56 -10.25 -15.75
C TYR A 101 -1.76 -10.40 -14.24
N TYR A 102 -0.69 -10.19 -13.47
CA TYR A 102 -0.73 -10.10 -12.03
C TYR A 102 -0.65 -8.64 -11.59
N THR A 103 -1.60 -8.18 -10.79
CA THR A 103 -1.66 -6.76 -10.41
C THR A 103 -0.74 -6.42 -9.24
N GLY A 104 -0.41 -7.35 -8.35
CA GLY A 104 -0.04 -6.96 -6.99
C GLY A 104 -1.16 -6.12 -6.36
N ASP A 105 -0.81 -5.16 -5.52
CA ASP A 105 -1.76 -4.16 -5.05
C ASP A 105 -1.93 -3.05 -6.07
N LEU A 106 -3.16 -2.53 -6.18
CA LEU A 106 -3.49 -1.50 -7.17
C LEU A 106 -4.45 -0.42 -6.64
N SER A 107 -4.27 0.80 -7.16
CA SER A 107 -5.22 1.90 -7.04
C SER A 107 -5.46 2.53 -8.41
N THR A 108 -6.71 2.56 -8.84
CA THR A 108 -7.15 3.18 -10.10
C THR A 108 -7.41 4.68 -9.97
N ARG A 109 -7.31 5.25 -8.76
CA ARG A 109 -7.39 6.70 -8.52
C ARG A 109 -6.06 7.38 -8.76
N ALA A 110 -6.09 8.59 -9.33
CA ALA A 110 -4.97 9.52 -9.31
C ALA A 110 -4.83 10.09 -7.89
N ARG A 111 -3.59 10.13 -7.36
CA ARG A 111 -3.32 10.55 -5.98
C ARG A 111 -1.99 11.29 -5.91
N GLU A 112 -2.03 12.61 -5.77
CA GLU A 112 -0.84 13.45 -5.74
C GLU A 112 0.09 13.16 -6.95
N PHE A 113 1.31 12.69 -6.69
CA PHE A 113 2.30 12.31 -7.70
C PHE A 113 2.10 10.89 -8.27
N LEU A 114 1.15 10.09 -7.76
CA LEU A 114 0.86 8.75 -8.24
C LEU A 114 -0.18 8.76 -9.37
N LYS A 115 0.21 8.17 -10.49
CA LYS A 115 -0.67 7.95 -11.64
C LYS A 115 -1.64 6.78 -11.35
N PRO A 116 -2.87 6.81 -11.88
CA PRO A 116 -3.79 5.68 -11.86
C PRO A 116 -3.17 4.39 -12.39
N ALA A 117 -3.57 3.24 -11.82
CA ALA A 117 -3.31 1.93 -12.39
C ALA A 117 -3.71 1.86 -13.88
N LYS A 118 -2.87 1.26 -14.71
CA LYS A 118 -3.23 0.90 -16.08
C LYS A 118 -3.71 -0.54 -16.11
N MET A 119 -4.86 -0.78 -16.73
CA MET A 119 -5.42 -2.12 -16.89
C MET A 119 -5.20 -2.61 -18.33
N PRO A 120 -4.17 -3.43 -18.60
CA PRO A 120 -3.96 -4.01 -19.92
C PRO A 120 -5.01 -5.08 -20.20
N ARG A 121 -5.20 -5.40 -21.48
CA ARG A 121 -5.96 -6.61 -21.87
C ARG A 121 -5.13 -7.83 -21.51
N ALA A 122 -5.75 -8.80 -20.85
CA ALA A 122 -5.13 -10.07 -20.48
C ALA A 122 -6.16 -11.20 -20.57
N LYS A 123 -5.72 -12.43 -20.85
CA LYS A 123 -6.61 -13.61 -20.85
C LYS A 123 -6.91 -14.06 -19.42
N THR A 124 -5.87 -14.05 -18.58
CA THR A 124 -5.98 -14.39 -17.17
C THR A 124 -5.57 -13.18 -16.34
N LEU A 125 -6.46 -12.72 -15.47
CA LEU A 125 -6.19 -11.66 -14.51
C LEU A 125 -6.04 -12.25 -13.11
N ILE A 126 -4.94 -11.94 -12.43
CA ILE A 126 -4.73 -12.23 -11.01
C ILE A 126 -4.74 -10.89 -10.27
N ILE A 127 -5.81 -10.61 -9.52
CA ILE A 127 -6.10 -9.29 -8.93
C ILE A 127 -6.29 -9.34 -7.42
N GLU A 128 -5.79 -8.33 -6.71
CA GLU A 128 -5.99 -8.21 -5.26
C GLU A 128 -7.46 -7.98 -4.89
N SER A 129 -7.81 -8.27 -3.64
CA SER A 129 -9.16 -8.07 -3.12
C SER A 129 -9.17 -7.57 -1.68
N THR A 130 -8.23 -6.70 -1.32
CA THR A 130 -8.12 -6.10 0.04
C THR A 130 -9.45 -5.51 0.49
N PHE A 131 -10.15 -4.83 -0.43
CA PHE A 131 -11.49 -4.27 -0.21
C PHE A 131 -12.56 -4.92 -1.10
N GLY A 132 -12.44 -6.22 -1.35
CA GLY A 132 -13.33 -6.99 -2.23
C GLY A 132 -14.79 -7.19 -1.79
N ARG A 133 -15.28 -6.44 -0.79
CA ARG A 133 -16.68 -6.48 -0.32
C ARG A 133 -17.41 -5.17 -0.65
N PRO A 134 -18.69 -5.22 -1.10
CA PRO A 134 -19.47 -4.03 -1.48
C PRO A 134 -19.56 -2.89 -0.47
N GLY A 135 -19.39 -3.19 0.83
CA GLY A 135 -19.43 -2.18 1.90
C GLY A 135 -18.19 -1.27 1.97
N TYR A 136 -17.10 -1.59 1.25
CA TYR A 136 -15.93 -0.73 1.18
C TYR A 136 -16.05 0.21 -0.01
N SER A 137 -16.47 1.43 0.29
CA SER A 137 -16.49 2.56 -0.63
C SER A 137 -15.74 3.72 0.02
N PHE A 138 -14.79 4.30 -0.71
CA PHE A 138 -13.99 5.39 -0.19
C PHE A 138 -14.51 6.73 -0.71
N PRO A 139 -14.59 7.76 0.14
CA PRO A 139 -14.90 9.12 -0.30
C PRO A 139 -13.79 9.64 -1.21
N ALA A 140 -14.10 10.69 -1.95
CA ALA A 140 -13.14 11.36 -2.80
C ALA A 140 -11.99 11.99 -1.97
N THR A 141 -10.79 12.00 -2.54
CA THR A 141 -9.58 12.50 -1.85
C THR A 141 -9.71 13.96 -1.43
N ASP A 142 -10.38 14.79 -2.24
CA ASP A 142 -10.65 16.19 -1.95
C ASP A 142 -11.59 16.38 -0.74
N GLU A 143 -12.61 15.52 -0.59
CA GLU A 143 -13.48 15.52 0.60
C GLU A 143 -12.67 15.24 1.88
N ILE A 144 -11.81 14.22 1.84
CA ILE A 144 -10.91 13.90 2.96
C ILE A 144 -9.97 15.07 3.24
N THR A 145 -9.38 15.67 2.21
CA THR A 145 -8.44 16.79 2.32
C THR A 145 -9.10 18.00 2.97
N HIS A 146 -10.28 18.39 2.50
CA HIS A 146 -11.05 19.50 3.08
C HIS A 146 -11.40 19.25 4.54
N LYS A 147 -11.85 18.03 4.88
CA LYS A 147 -12.18 17.66 6.25
C LYS A 147 -10.96 17.75 7.18
N VAL A 148 -9.81 17.24 6.74
CA VAL A 148 -8.58 17.28 7.55
C VAL A 148 -8.06 18.70 7.70
N ASN A 149 -8.04 19.50 6.62
CA ASN A 149 -7.64 20.91 6.71
C ASN A 149 -8.52 21.71 7.66
N ARG A 150 -9.83 21.43 7.71
CA ARG A 150 -10.74 22.04 8.69
C ARG A 150 -10.35 21.66 10.13
N ILE A 151 -10.07 20.38 10.39
CA ILE A 151 -9.63 19.92 11.71
C ILE A 151 -8.31 20.58 12.09
N ILE A 152 -7.31 20.58 11.19
CA ILE A 152 -6.00 21.21 11.45
C ILE A 152 -6.19 22.70 11.73
N SER A 153 -6.97 23.41 10.92
CA SER A 153 -7.24 24.84 11.12
C SER A 153 -7.89 25.14 12.48
N GLU A 154 -8.84 24.31 12.92
CA GLU A 154 -9.48 24.45 14.22
C GLU A 154 -8.49 24.22 15.36
N MET A 155 -7.70 23.15 15.28
CA MET A 155 -6.67 22.85 16.28
C MET A 155 -5.60 23.93 16.34
N TYR A 156 -5.21 24.47 15.19
CA TYR A 156 -4.28 25.59 15.09
C TYR A 156 -4.82 26.84 15.80
N GLY A 157 -6.11 27.17 15.61
CA GLY A 157 -6.77 28.27 16.30
C GLY A 157 -6.78 28.10 17.83
N MET A 158 -6.72 26.86 18.33
CA MET A 158 -6.65 26.52 19.75
C MET A 158 -5.22 26.31 20.27
N GLY A 159 -4.20 26.40 19.39
CA GLY A 159 -2.81 26.10 19.74
C GLY A 159 -2.52 24.62 20.00
N ILE A 160 -3.39 23.72 19.51
CA ILE A 160 -3.33 22.27 19.71
C ILE A 160 -2.54 21.62 18.55
N PRO A 161 -1.53 20.79 18.84
CA PRO A 161 -0.83 20.02 17.82
C PRO A 161 -1.68 18.92 17.16
N VAL A 162 -1.33 18.55 15.93
CA VAL A 162 -2.02 17.48 15.20
C VAL A 162 -1.00 16.46 14.68
N VAL A 163 -1.26 15.18 14.92
CA VAL A 163 -0.47 14.06 14.38
C VAL A 163 -1.29 13.32 13.33
N LEU A 164 -0.85 13.40 12.08
CA LEU A 164 -1.42 12.74 10.92
C LEU A 164 -0.71 11.40 10.71
N MET A 165 -1.46 10.30 10.74
CA MET A 165 -0.88 8.97 10.80
C MET A 165 -1.31 8.07 9.63
N GLY A 166 -0.34 7.63 8.85
CA GLY A 166 -0.52 6.68 7.74
C GLY A 166 0.63 5.68 7.69
N TYR A 167 0.50 4.58 6.93
CA TYR A 167 1.61 3.64 6.76
C TYR A 167 2.90 4.37 6.35
N ALA A 168 4.02 3.98 6.97
CA ALA A 168 5.30 4.69 6.84
C ALA A 168 5.80 4.80 5.38
N LEU A 169 5.45 3.81 4.55
CA LEU A 169 5.67 3.79 3.11
C LEU A 169 4.34 3.87 2.35
N GLY A 170 4.24 4.81 1.41
CA GLY A 170 3.06 5.06 0.58
C GLY A 170 2.20 6.16 1.18
N LYS A 171 1.40 5.81 2.20
CA LYS A 171 0.42 6.73 2.77
C LYS A 171 1.06 7.97 3.41
N ALA A 172 2.13 7.81 4.19
CA ALA A 172 2.78 8.95 4.84
C ALA A 172 3.38 9.96 3.84
N GLN A 173 3.85 9.50 2.68
CA GLN A 173 4.34 10.39 1.62
C GLN A 173 3.19 11.16 0.97
N LEU A 174 2.02 10.52 0.76
CA LEU A 174 0.81 11.22 0.32
C LEU A 174 0.36 12.28 1.35
N LEU A 175 0.37 11.94 2.64
CA LEU A 175 0.06 12.91 3.70
C LEU A 175 1.07 14.06 3.74
N THR A 176 2.34 13.79 3.46
CA THR A 176 3.38 14.82 3.34
C THR A 176 3.09 15.77 2.18
N SER A 177 2.73 15.24 1.02
CA SER A 177 2.35 16.04 -0.15
C SER A 177 1.11 16.90 0.13
N MET A 178 0.05 16.29 0.67
CA MET A 178 -1.24 16.94 0.89
C MET A 178 -1.21 17.99 2.01
N PHE A 179 -0.48 17.73 3.09
CA PHE A 179 -0.55 18.54 4.33
C PHE A 179 0.79 19.15 4.75
N GLY A 180 1.87 18.94 3.98
CA GLY A 180 3.17 19.53 4.27
C GLY A 180 3.18 21.06 4.23
N HIS A 181 2.21 21.69 3.55
CA HIS A 181 2.09 23.15 3.50
C HIS A 181 1.79 23.81 4.86
N TRP A 182 1.31 23.05 5.86
CA TRP A 182 1.17 23.56 7.23
C TRP A 182 2.53 23.83 7.88
N ASP A 183 2.58 24.77 8.83
CA ASP A 183 3.82 25.16 9.51
C ASP A 183 3.57 25.52 10.98
N PRO A 184 4.45 25.14 11.93
CA PRO A 184 5.55 24.19 11.79
C PRO A 184 5.06 22.79 11.41
N VAL A 185 5.84 22.10 10.57
CA VAL A 185 5.62 20.68 10.24
C VAL A 185 6.84 19.86 10.62
N PHE A 186 6.57 18.70 11.20
CA PHE A 186 7.55 17.70 11.58
C PHE A 186 7.21 16.35 10.95
N VAL A 187 8.18 15.46 10.88
CA VAL A 187 7.99 14.11 10.36
C VAL A 187 8.61 13.09 11.31
N HIS A 188 7.96 11.96 11.52
CA HIS A 188 8.58 10.86 12.25
C HIS A 188 9.79 10.33 11.48
N ASP A 189 10.84 9.88 12.18
CA ASP A 189 12.12 9.49 11.58
C ASP A 189 12.00 8.39 10.50
N SER A 190 11.10 7.42 10.71
CA SER A 190 10.84 6.38 9.69
C SER A 190 10.13 6.91 8.44
N VAL A 191 9.32 7.96 8.58
CA VAL A 191 8.69 8.65 7.44
C VAL A 191 9.73 9.49 6.72
N ALA A 192 10.57 10.23 7.45
CA ALA A 192 11.68 11.00 6.89
C ALA A 192 12.60 10.13 6.03
N LYS A 193 12.93 8.91 6.51
CA LYS A 193 13.71 7.92 5.77
C LYS A 193 13.08 7.58 4.42
N MET A 194 11.76 7.36 4.37
CA MET A 194 11.06 7.05 3.12
C MET A 194 10.89 8.29 2.23
N ASN A 195 10.63 9.46 2.82
CA ASN A 195 10.56 10.73 2.10
C ASN A 195 11.88 11.02 1.36
N SER A 196 13.02 10.76 1.99
CA SER A 196 14.35 10.89 1.34
C SER A 196 14.46 10.06 0.06
N VAL A 197 13.99 8.80 0.08
CA VAL A 197 14.02 7.94 -1.12
C VAL A 197 13.07 8.47 -2.19
N TYR A 198 11.92 9.01 -1.81
CA TYR A 198 10.99 9.66 -2.75
C TYR A 198 11.63 10.89 -3.40
N SER A 199 12.34 11.71 -2.63
CA SER A 199 13.09 12.87 -3.12
C SER A 199 14.22 12.45 -4.08
N ASP A 200 14.97 11.39 -3.75
CA ASP A 200 16.00 10.82 -4.64
C ASP A 200 15.40 10.29 -5.97
N LEU A 201 14.13 9.87 -5.94
CA LEU A 201 13.36 9.45 -7.10
C LEU A 201 12.65 10.61 -7.82
N GLY A 202 12.88 11.86 -7.41
CA GLY A 202 12.40 13.07 -8.07
C GLY A 202 10.99 13.52 -7.64
N ILE A 203 10.46 13.02 -6.53
CA ILE A 203 9.20 13.51 -5.96
C ILE A 203 9.49 14.67 -5.01
N ASP A 204 8.88 15.83 -5.28
CA ASP A 204 8.99 17.00 -4.41
C ASP A 204 8.11 16.83 -3.16
N LEU A 205 8.74 16.47 -2.05
CA LEU A 205 8.13 16.41 -0.73
C LEU A 205 8.81 17.45 0.16
N LYS A 206 8.02 18.19 0.95
CA LYS A 206 8.56 19.18 1.88
C LYS A 206 9.58 18.54 2.82
N ASP A 207 10.77 19.11 2.85
CA ASP A 207 11.79 18.78 3.84
C ASP A 207 11.35 19.30 5.21
N ALA A 208 11.39 18.42 6.21
CA ALA A 208 10.82 18.66 7.52
C ALA A 208 11.72 18.06 8.60
N VAL A 209 11.83 18.78 9.72
CA VAL A 209 12.64 18.35 10.87
C VAL A 209 12.06 17.04 11.42
N THR A 210 12.93 16.08 11.73
CA THR A 210 12.47 14.79 12.25
C THR A 210 11.96 14.91 13.69
N HIS A 211 11.13 13.96 14.11
CA HIS A 211 10.61 13.90 15.48
C HIS A 211 11.75 13.90 16.52
N THR A 212 12.76 13.05 16.33
CA THR A 212 13.92 12.98 17.25
C THR A 212 14.65 14.32 17.34
N GLU A 213 14.96 14.94 16.20
CA GLU A 213 15.64 16.24 16.18
C GLU A 213 14.77 17.35 16.80
N ALA A 214 13.46 17.33 16.55
CA ALA A 214 12.51 18.29 17.11
C ALA A 214 12.40 18.16 18.64
N GLU A 215 12.45 16.94 19.19
CA GLU A 215 12.47 16.71 20.63
C GLU A 215 13.78 17.19 21.26
N GLU A 216 14.93 16.85 20.69
CA GLU A 216 16.25 17.28 21.18
C GLU A 216 16.40 18.80 21.21
N LYS A 217 15.86 19.49 20.19
CA LYS A 217 15.88 20.95 20.09
C LYS A 217 14.74 21.65 20.84
N GLY A 218 13.84 20.90 21.48
CA GLY A 218 12.68 21.46 22.20
C GLY A 218 11.68 22.21 21.31
N LEU A 219 11.56 21.81 20.04
CA LEU A 219 10.68 22.44 19.06
C LEU A 219 9.21 22.01 19.21
N LEU A 220 8.97 20.83 19.79
CA LEU A 220 7.62 20.35 20.08
C LEU A 220 7.10 21.01 21.37
N SER A 221 6.05 21.81 21.24
CA SER A 221 5.43 22.54 22.36
C SER A 221 3.93 22.26 22.46
N LYS A 222 3.42 22.20 23.69
CA LYS A 222 1.98 22.14 23.99
C LYS A 222 1.26 23.49 23.83
N ARG A 223 2.01 24.60 23.67
CA ARG A 223 1.48 25.97 23.61
C ARG A 223 1.53 26.59 22.21
N ARG A 224 1.99 25.83 21.22
CA ARG A 224 2.07 26.25 19.83
C ARG A 224 1.56 25.11 18.97
N PRO A 225 0.74 25.38 17.96
CA PRO A 225 0.30 24.33 17.06
C PRO A 225 1.46 23.90 16.16
N TRP A 226 1.43 22.64 15.77
CA TRP A 226 2.31 22.05 14.76
C TRP A 226 1.63 20.82 14.21
N VAL A 227 1.99 20.44 12.99
CA VAL A 227 1.58 19.17 12.37
C VAL A 227 2.75 18.20 12.40
N MET A 228 2.49 16.93 12.66
CA MET A 228 3.45 15.86 12.45
C MET A 228 2.88 14.77 11.56
N ILE A 229 3.62 14.34 10.55
CA ILE A 229 3.30 13.14 9.78
C ILE A 229 4.05 11.95 10.38
N ALA A 230 3.33 10.90 10.77
CA ALA A 230 3.89 9.74 11.46
C ALA A 230 3.33 8.40 10.94
N PRO A 231 3.98 7.26 11.25
CA PRO A 231 3.42 5.94 10.97
C PRO A 231 2.09 5.73 11.67
N LEU A 232 1.19 4.96 11.05
CA LEU A 232 -0.05 4.53 11.68
C LEU A 232 0.25 3.62 12.88
N MET A 233 -0.07 4.10 14.07
CA MET A 233 0.09 3.39 15.32
C MET A 233 -1.20 3.44 16.12
N SER A 234 -1.47 2.40 16.91
CA SER A 234 -2.58 2.45 17.86
C SER A 234 -2.23 3.38 19.05
N GLY A 235 -3.24 3.92 19.71
CA GLY A 235 -3.12 4.70 20.95
C GLY A 235 -2.54 3.93 22.13
N ARG A 236 -2.25 2.63 21.97
CA ARG A 236 -1.50 1.84 22.95
C ARG A 236 0.02 1.98 22.81
N SER A 237 0.50 2.42 21.64
CA SER A 237 1.94 2.61 21.41
C SER A 237 2.48 3.71 22.33
N SER A 238 3.75 3.59 22.73
CA SER A 238 4.42 4.63 23.52
C SER A 238 4.38 5.96 22.81
N PHE A 239 4.73 5.99 21.52
CA PHE A 239 4.73 7.20 20.72
C PHE A 239 3.38 7.94 20.76
N VAL A 240 2.26 7.26 20.51
CA VAL A 240 0.95 7.95 20.48
C VAL A 240 0.57 8.43 21.87
N LYS A 241 0.86 7.66 22.92
CA LYS A 241 0.64 8.11 24.31
C LYS A 241 1.47 9.35 24.62
N ASP A 242 2.75 9.35 24.28
CA ASP A 242 3.65 10.47 24.53
C ASP A 242 3.17 11.73 23.80
N MET A 243 2.75 11.60 22.53
CA MET A 243 2.19 12.72 21.76
C MET A 243 0.96 13.32 22.43
N LYS A 244 0.05 12.49 22.94
CA LYS A 244 -1.18 12.94 23.60
C LYS A 244 -0.91 13.50 25.00
N GLU A 245 -0.11 12.83 25.82
CA GLU A 245 0.11 13.18 27.23
C GLU A 245 1.03 14.40 27.37
N LYS A 246 2.19 14.38 26.68
CA LYS A 246 3.21 15.45 26.76
C LYS A 246 2.76 16.71 26.04
N TYR A 247 2.18 16.56 24.84
CA TYR A 247 1.88 17.70 23.96
C TYR A 247 0.39 18.00 23.80
N GLY A 248 -0.52 17.16 24.30
CA GLY A 248 -1.95 17.35 24.10
C GLY A 248 -2.36 17.21 22.63
N ALA A 249 -1.59 16.48 21.82
CA ALA A 249 -1.81 16.41 20.39
C ALA A 249 -3.09 15.63 20.04
N VAL A 250 -3.80 16.11 19.03
CA VAL A 250 -4.91 15.40 18.40
C VAL A 250 -4.39 14.44 17.35
N THR A 251 -4.91 13.22 17.35
CA THR A 251 -4.44 12.13 16.49
C THR A 251 -5.45 11.79 15.40
N ILE A 252 -4.96 11.70 14.17
CA ILE A 252 -5.78 11.42 12.99
C ILE A 252 -5.18 10.24 12.22
N GLY A 253 -5.86 9.09 12.22
CA GLY A 253 -5.44 7.91 11.47
C GLY A 253 -6.04 7.85 10.06
N PHE A 254 -5.27 7.47 9.06
CA PHE A 254 -5.72 7.30 7.68
C PHE A 254 -5.64 5.83 7.27
N SER A 255 -6.79 5.22 6.99
CA SER A 255 -6.85 3.81 6.60
C SER A 255 -8.16 3.50 5.86
N GLY A 256 -8.12 2.63 4.86
CA GLY A 256 -9.35 2.12 4.22
C GLY A 256 -10.28 1.40 5.22
N TRP A 257 -9.74 0.84 6.30
CA TRP A 257 -10.53 0.21 7.37
C TRP A 257 -11.37 1.21 8.17
N ALA A 258 -11.08 2.51 8.08
CA ALA A 258 -11.83 3.57 8.76
C ALA A 258 -13.21 3.84 8.14
N VAL A 259 -13.62 3.08 7.11
CA VAL A 259 -15.03 2.98 6.70
C VAL A 259 -15.89 2.46 7.86
N ASP A 260 -15.34 1.60 8.73
CA ASP A 260 -16.01 1.20 9.97
C ASP A 260 -15.93 2.34 11.00
N PRO A 261 -17.07 2.91 11.46
CA PRO A 261 -17.07 4.00 12.44
C PRO A 261 -16.48 3.61 13.80
N ARG A 262 -16.31 2.30 14.07
CA ARG A 262 -15.66 1.81 15.29
C ARG A 262 -14.14 1.78 15.19
N TYR A 263 -13.58 1.97 14.00
CA TYR A 263 -12.13 1.94 13.77
C TYR A 263 -11.33 2.92 14.66
N PRO A 264 -11.67 4.22 14.79
CA PRO A 264 -10.93 5.12 15.66
C PRO A 264 -10.92 4.67 17.12
N TYR A 265 -12.06 4.15 17.63
CA TYR A 265 -12.14 3.61 18.98
C TYR A 265 -11.27 2.37 19.18
N ARG A 266 -11.28 1.44 18.20
CA ARG A 266 -10.41 0.24 18.22
C ARG A 266 -8.93 0.62 18.20
N MET A 267 -8.60 1.65 17.42
CA MET A 267 -7.24 2.16 17.30
C MET A 267 -6.84 3.11 18.44
N GLY A 268 -7.77 3.57 19.28
CA GLY A 268 -7.49 4.56 20.33
C GLY A 268 -7.10 5.94 19.80
N LEU A 269 -7.66 6.35 18.65
CA LEU A 269 -7.39 7.61 17.98
C LEU A 269 -8.56 8.59 18.14
N ASP A 270 -8.28 9.90 18.02
CA ASP A 270 -9.31 10.94 18.12
C ASP A 270 -10.16 11.00 16.84
N TYR A 271 -9.51 10.85 15.68
CA TYR A 271 -10.16 10.77 14.37
C TYR A 271 -9.58 9.62 13.53
N ALA A 272 -10.39 9.10 12.61
CA ALA A 272 -9.92 8.26 11.54
C ALA A 272 -10.64 8.56 10.22
N LEU A 273 -9.90 8.57 9.11
CA LEU A 273 -10.40 8.91 7.78
C LEU A 273 -10.28 7.71 6.84
N PRO A 274 -11.34 7.36 6.08
CA PRO A 274 -11.36 6.25 5.14
C PRO A 274 -10.55 6.56 3.87
N MET A 275 -9.22 6.65 4.00
CA MET A 275 -8.29 6.88 2.90
C MET A 275 -7.42 5.65 2.68
N SER A 276 -7.51 5.06 1.49
CA SER A 276 -6.80 3.84 1.13
C SER A 276 -5.86 4.04 -0.07
N ASP A 277 -4.79 3.27 -0.07
CA ASP A 277 -3.88 3.17 -1.22
C ASP A 277 -4.25 2.03 -2.18
N HIS A 278 -5.34 1.34 -1.90
CA HIS A 278 -5.93 0.27 -2.71
C HIS A 278 -7.23 0.73 -3.35
N CYS A 279 -7.65 0.03 -4.38
CA CYS A 279 -8.99 0.18 -4.94
C CYS A 279 -10.06 -0.12 -3.87
N ASP A 280 -11.16 0.62 -3.95
CA ASP A 280 -12.40 0.22 -3.27
C ASP A 280 -13.09 -0.90 -4.07
N TYR A 281 -14.22 -1.40 -3.57
CA TYR A 281 -14.92 -2.49 -4.24
C TYR A 281 -15.37 -2.15 -5.66
N ALA A 282 -15.92 -0.95 -5.88
CA ALA A 282 -16.43 -0.55 -7.18
C ALA A 282 -15.29 -0.41 -8.19
N GLU A 283 -14.17 0.17 -7.77
CA GLU A 283 -12.95 0.31 -8.56
C GLU A 283 -12.32 -1.04 -8.90
N LEU A 284 -12.30 -2.00 -7.97
CA LEU A 284 -11.85 -3.37 -8.28
C LEU A 284 -12.71 -4.01 -9.38
N VAL A 285 -14.04 -3.85 -9.32
CA VAL A 285 -14.95 -4.33 -10.37
C VAL A 285 -14.67 -3.64 -11.70
N GLN A 286 -14.42 -2.33 -11.70
CA GLN A 286 -14.07 -1.59 -12.92
C GLN A 286 -12.73 -2.01 -13.49
N ALA A 287 -11.74 -2.31 -12.64
CA ALA A 287 -10.45 -2.82 -13.06
C ALA A 287 -10.58 -4.17 -13.79
N VAL A 288 -11.38 -5.10 -13.25
CA VAL A 288 -11.68 -6.38 -13.90
C VAL A 288 -12.36 -6.17 -15.26
N LYS A 289 -13.36 -5.28 -15.34
CA LYS A 289 -14.04 -4.95 -16.61
C LYS A 289 -13.08 -4.36 -17.64
N ALA A 290 -12.24 -3.40 -17.23
CA ALA A 290 -11.28 -2.74 -18.12
C ALA A 290 -10.23 -3.72 -18.68
N CYS A 291 -9.76 -4.65 -17.85
CA CYS A 291 -8.85 -5.72 -18.27
C CYS A 291 -9.52 -6.71 -19.25
N SER A 292 -10.84 -6.94 -19.10
CA SER A 292 -11.64 -7.88 -19.90
C SER A 292 -11.01 -9.28 -20.04
N PRO A 293 -10.78 -9.99 -18.92
CA PRO A 293 -10.20 -11.32 -18.92
C PRO A 293 -11.21 -12.44 -19.22
N ASP A 294 -10.70 -13.55 -19.71
CA ASP A 294 -11.42 -14.81 -19.84
C ASP A 294 -11.53 -15.52 -18.47
N LYS A 295 -10.48 -15.41 -17.64
CA LYS A 295 -10.39 -15.99 -16.28
C LYS A 295 -9.89 -14.97 -15.27
N VAL A 296 -10.52 -14.93 -14.09
CA VAL A 296 -10.10 -14.09 -12.96
C VAL A 296 -9.72 -14.95 -11.77
N TYR A 297 -8.54 -14.69 -11.22
CA TYR A 297 -8.07 -15.17 -9.94
C TYR A 297 -8.02 -14.02 -8.95
N THR A 298 -8.75 -14.14 -7.84
CA THR A 298 -8.70 -13.14 -6.76
C THR A 298 -7.75 -13.59 -5.66
N PHE A 299 -6.93 -12.69 -5.13
CA PHE A 299 -6.02 -12.98 -4.03
C PHE A 299 -6.00 -11.83 -3.02
N HIS A 300 -5.47 -12.09 -1.82
CA HIS A 300 -5.37 -11.11 -0.73
C HIS A 300 -6.73 -10.57 -0.21
N GLY A 301 -6.84 -10.24 1.08
CA GLY A 301 -8.10 -9.76 1.68
C GLY A 301 -9.31 -10.69 1.50
N PHE A 302 -10.37 -10.19 0.86
CA PHE A 302 -11.69 -10.83 0.69
C PHE A 302 -11.82 -11.60 -0.64
N ALA A 303 -10.85 -12.46 -0.94
CA ALA A 303 -10.75 -13.18 -2.22
C ALA A 303 -11.99 -14.03 -2.52
N GLU A 304 -12.47 -14.81 -1.57
CA GLU A 304 -13.65 -15.67 -1.79
C GLU A 304 -14.90 -14.84 -2.09
N GLU A 305 -15.15 -13.78 -1.32
CA GLU A 305 -16.32 -12.93 -1.49
C GLU A 305 -16.25 -12.12 -2.79
N PHE A 306 -15.07 -11.64 -3.17
CA PHE A 306 -14.89 -10.91 -4.40
C PHE A 306 -15.09 -11.83 -5.62
N ALA A 307 -14.53 -13.04 -5.61
CA ALA A 307 -14.76 -14.03 -6.66
C ALA A 307 -16.26 -14.42 -6.79
N VAL A 308 -16.95 -14.62 -5.66
CA VAL A 308 -18.41 -14.87 -5.65
C VAL A 308 -19.15 -13.70 -6.27
N SER A 309 -18.74 -12.46 -5.96
CA SER A 309 -19.35 -11.27 -6.52
C SER A 309 -19.14 -11.15 -8.03
N LEU A 310 -17.92 -11.42 -8.52
CA LEU A 310 -17.60 -11.38 -9.94
C LEU A 310 -18.35 -12.45 -10.74
N LYS A 311 -18.50 -13.66 -10.18
CA LYS A 311 -19.33 -14.72 -10.78
C LYS A 311 -20.80 -14.30 -10.97
N LYS A 312 -21.37 -13.59 -10.00
CA LYS A 312 -22.73 -13.02 -10.14
C LYS A 312 -22.83 -11.99 -11.26
N MET A 313 -21.72 -11.36 -11.63
CA MET A 313 -21.63 -10.41 -12.75
C MET A 313 -21.28 -11.06 -14.09
N GLY A 314 -21.14 -12.40 -14.13
CA GLY A 314 -20.89 -13.15 -15.37
C GLY A 314 -19.41 -13.42 -15.68
N PHE A 315 -18.48 -13.11 -14.77
CA PHE A 315 -17.06 -13.46 -14.94
C PHE A 315 -16.77 -14.88 -14.46
N ASP A 316 -15.88 -15.61 -15.15
CA ASP A 316 -15.27 -16.82 -14.59
C ASP A 316 -14.21 -16.40 -13.55
N ALA A 317 -14.60 -16.47 -12.27
CA ALA A 317 -13.77 -16.00 -11.17
C ALA A 317 -13.69 -17.01 -10.01
N GLU A 318 -12.48 -17.22 -9.50
CA GLU A 318 -12.22 -18.03 -8.31
C GLU A 318 -11.08 -17.45 -7.47
N PRO A 319 -11.07 -17.66 -6.14
CA PRO A 319 -9.92 -17.32 -5.34
C PRO A 319 -8.73 -18.20 -5.72
N VAL A 320 -7.51 -17.66 -5.65
CA VAL A 320 -6.32 -18.50 -5.72
C VAL A 320 -6.34 -19.45 -4.52
N GLU A 321 -6.40 -20.77 -4.76
CA GLU A 321 -6.56 -21.78 -3.71
C GLU A 321 -5.46 -21.66 -2.65
N LYS A 322 -5.78 -21.32 -1.39
CA LYS A 322 -4.78 -21.41 -0.33
C LYS A 322 -4.52 -22.88 -0.02
N ALA A 323 -3.26 -23.31 -0.11
CA ALA A 323 -2.83 -24.54 0.57
C ALA A 323 -3.26 -24.41 2.05
N LYS A 324 -4.18 -25.29 2.52
CA LYS A 324 -4.84 -25.21 3.83
C LYS A 324 -3.89 -24.72 4.93
N GLY A 325 -4.00 -23.44 5.30
CA GLY A 325 -3.09 -22.81 6.26
C GLY A 325 -3.38 -21.33 6.50
N ARG A 326 -4.03 -21.06 7.64
CA ARG A 326 -4.24 -19.79 8.37
C ARG A 326 -4.56 -18.50 7.60
N ALA A 327 -5.71 -17.91 7.97
CA ALA A 327 -5.98 -16.49 7.77
C ALA A 327 -4.79 -15.64 8.26
N MET A 328 -4.29 -14.74 7.40
CA MET A 328 -3.35 -13.71 7.84
C MET A 328 -4.09 -12.76 8.77
N SER A 329 -3.47 -12.44 9.90
CA SER A 329 -3.97 -11.46 10.85
C SER A 329 -4.11 -10.11 10.16
N LEU A 330 -5.24 -9.42 10.37
CA LEU A 330 -5.45 -8.02 10.00
C LEU A 330 -4.46 -7.07 10.71
N ASP A 331 -3.69 -7.58 11.67
CA ASP A 331 -2.63 -6.86 12.38
C ASP A 331 -1.25 -6.94 11.69
N ALA A 332 -1.13 -7.59 10.53
CA ALA A 332 0.16 -7.71 9.81
C ALA A 332 0.64 -6.40 9.15
N PHE A 333 -0.14 -5.32 9.27
CA PHE A 333 0.17 -4.00 8.72
C PHE A 333 0.73 -3.00 9.75
N SER A 334 1.19 -3.48 10.91
CA SER A 334 1.89 -2.65 11.92
C SER A 334 3.38 -2.49 11.63
#